data_AF-A0A7S3GS64-F1
#
_entry.id   AF-A0A7S3GS64-F1
#
_cell.length_a   1.000
_cell.length_b   1.000
_cell.length_c   1.000
_cell.angle_alpha   90.00
_cell.angle_beta   90.00
_cell.angle_gamma   90.00
#
_symmetry.space_group_name_H-M   'P 1'
#
loop_
_entity.id
_entity.type
_entity.pdbx_description
1 polymer ?
#
loop_
_entity_poly.entity_id
_entity_poly.type
_entity_poly.pdbx_seq_one_letter_code
_entity_poly.pdbx_strand_id
1 'polypeptide(L)'
;VGSFCGWDAVSAEELLPVVDPSGRGTGRLVGHFHIGEMGREEFQILVNGNVSQALCPAALSTPGRGFLCGPQPAEGAASWEIQGFPGQMVEVIFDENAEDHHR
;
A
#
# COMPACT_ATOMS: atom_id res chain seq x y z
N VAL A 1 -2.39 2.14 5.34
CA VAL A 1 -3.43 1.42 6.11
C VAL A 1 -4.15 0.43 5.20
N GLY A 2 -3.62 -0.79 5.12
CA GLY A 2 -4.11 -1.91 4.31
C GLY A 2 -4.86 -2.96 5.15
N SER A 3 -5.81 -3.63 4.49
CA SER A 3 -6.83 -4.51 5.07
C SER A 3 -6.25 -5.83 5.60
N PHE A 4 -6.48 -6.10 6.88
CA PHE A 4 -6.32 -7.42 7.49
C PHE A 4 -7.63 -8.18 7.35
N CYS A 5 -7.79 -9.04 6.34
CA CYS A 5 -8.87 -10.05 6.30
C CYS A 5 -10.30 -9.56 6.66
N GLY A 6 -10.59 -8.28 6.46
CA GLY A 6 -11.69 -7.55 7.09
C GLY A 6 -11.36 -6.07 7.06
N TRP A 7 -12.30 -5.25 6.61
CA TRP A 7 -12.12 -3.81 6.34
C TRP A 7 -11.97 -2.97 7.62
N ASP A 8 -11.28 -3.47 8.63
CA ASP A 8 -11.09 -2.77 9.89
C ASP A 8 -9.79 -1.96 9.80
N ALA A 9 -9.93 -0.65 9.62
CA ALA A 9 -8.81 0.30 9.53
C ALA A 9 -7.95 0.33 10.81
N VAL A 10 -8.38 -0.34 11.88
CA VAL A 10 -7.77 -0.35 13.21
C VAL A 10 -6.45 -1.14 13.27
N SER A 11 -6.24 -2.15 12.43
CA SER A 11 -5.03 -2.99 12.47
C SER A 11 -3.96 -2.58 11.47
N ALA A 12 -4.08 -1.38 10.90
CA ALA A 12 -3.38 -1.09 9.68
C ALA A 12 -2.10 -0.31 9.92
N GLU A 13 -1.01 -0.77 9.30
CA GLU A 13 0.28 -0.13 9.47
C GLU A 13 0.36 1.23 8.74
N GLU A 14 1.03 2.17 9.41
CA GLU A 14 1.32 3.51 8.90
C GLU A 14 2.52 3.45 7.95
N LEU A 15 2.43 4.12 6.79
CA LEU A 15 3.60 4.29 5.93
C LEU A 15 4.43 5.45 6.48
N LEU A 16 5.62 5.15 6.97
CA LEU A 16 6.51 6.12 7.59
C LEU A 16 7.45 6.76 6.55
N PRO A 17 7.77 8.06 6.67
CA PRO A 17 8.67 8.71 5.75
C PRO A 17 10.09 8.15 5.87
N VAL A 18 10.68 7.85 4.73
CA VAL A 18 12.11 7.55 4.61
C VAL A 18 12.86 8.87 4.59
N VAL A 19 13.85 8.97 5.47
CA VAL A 19 14.74 10.13 5.57
C VAL A 19 16.14 9.76 5.11
N ASP A 20 16.83 10.71 4.47
CA ASP A 20 18.24 10.58 4.11
C ASP A 20 19.15 10.81 5.35
N PRO A 21 20.48 10.61 5.24
CA PRO A 21 21.41 10.85 6.35
C PRO A 21 21.44 12.30 6.86
N SER A 22 20.91 13.26 6.10
CA SER A 22 20.78 14.66 6.50
C SER A 22 19.44 14.97 7.19
N GLY A 23 18.57 13.98 7.33
CA GLY A 23 17.24 14.10 7.92
C GLY A 23 16.18 14.67 6.97
N ARG A 24 16.47 14.77 5.67
CA ARG A 24 15.49 15.22 4.67
C ARG A 24 14.65 14.05 4.18
N GLY A 25 13.35 14.27 4.02
CA GLY A 25 12.46 13.28 3.42
C GLY A 25 12.88 12.98 1.98
N THR A 26 12.90 11.70 1.62
CA THR A 26 13.22 11.25 0.25
C THR A 26 11.99 11.24 -0.68
N GLY A 27 10.84 11.64 -0.15
CA GLY A 27 9.52 11.46 -0.77
C GLY A 27 9.09 9.99 -0.91
N ARG A 28 9.71 9.11 -0.13
CA ARG A 28 9.28 7.71 -0.03
C ARG A 28 8.65 7.48 1.32
N LEU A 29 7.52 6.78 1.33
CA LEU A 29 6.90 6.26 2.53
C LEU A 29 7.01 4.74 2.51
N VAL A 30 7.32 4.14 3.65
CA VAL A 30 7.52 2.69 3.79
C VAL A 30 6.70 2.16 4.95
N GLY A 31 6.06 1.01 4.73
CA GLY A 31 5.44 0.24 5.81
C GLY A 31 5.57 -1.25 5.54
N HIS A 32 5.33 -2.03 6.58
CA HIS A 32 5.55 -3.46 6.56
C HIS A 32 4.26 -4.18 6.98
N PHE A 33 4.18 -5.46 6.65
CA PHE A 33 3.22 -6.38 7.26
C PHE A 33 3.68 -7.81 7.04
N HIS A 34 3.09 -8.76 7.78
CA HIS A 34 3.34 -10.18 7.59
C HIS A 34 2.19 -10.83 6.84
N ILE A 35 2.50 -11.77 5.95
CA ILE A 35 1.50 -12.62 5.30
C ILE A 35 0.94 -13.60 6.33
N GLY A 36 -0.39 -13.67 6.44
CA GLY A 36 -1.07 -14.58 7.34
C GLY A 36 -1.02 -16.04 6.92
N GLU A 37 -1.65 -16.91 7.71
CA GLU A 37 -1.66 -18.37 7.52
C GLU A 37 -2.25 -18.83 6.18
N MET A 38 -3.07 -17.99 5.54
CA MET A 38 -3.67 -18.28 4.24
C MET A 38 -2.71 -18.07 3.06
N GLY A 39 -1.52 -17.50 3.31
CA GLY A 39 -0.52 -17.24 2.26
C GLY A 39 -0.91 -16.14 1.26
N ARG A 40 -1.94 -15.36 1.56
CA ARG A 40 -2.47 -14.29 0.71
C ARG A 40 -2.97 -13.13 1.55
N GLU A 41 -2.62 -11.92 1.14
CA GLU A 41 -3.12 -10.67 1.72
C GLU A 41 -3.59 -9.71 0.64
N GLU A 42 -4.45 -8.77 1.01
CA GLU A 42 -4.93 -7.71 0.14
C GLU A 42 -4.79 -6.35 0.81
N PHE A 43 -4.38 -5.32 0.08
CA PHE A 43 -4.23 -4.00 0.67
C PHE A 43 -4.56 -2.86 -0.28
N GLN A 44 -4.80 -1.70 0.34
CA GLN A 44 -4.95 -0.38 -0.26
C GLN A 44 -4.15 0.63 0.59
N ILE A 45 -3.92 1.82 0.07
CA ILE A 45 -3.23 2.89 0.81
C ILE A 45 -4.24 3.99 1.11
N LEU A 46 -4.61 4.17 2.38
CA LEU A 46 -5.45 5.30 2.78
C LEU A 46 -4.62 6.57 2.97
N VAL A 47 -5.12 7.69 2.46
CA VAL A 47 -4.58 9.03 2.71
C VAL A 47 -5.05 9.47 4.09
N ASN A 48 -4.11 9.73 5.00
CA ASN A 48 -4.38 10.17 6.38
C ASN A 48 -5.38 9.27 7.14
N GLY A 49 -5.37 7.96 6.87
CA GLY A 49 -6.29 7.00 7.48
C GLY A 49 -7.77 7.17 7.07
N ASN A 50 -8.06 7.98 6.05
CA ASN A 50 -9.43 8.23 5.60
C ASN A 50 -9.88 7.19 4.58
N VAL A 51 -10.85 6.34 4.94
CA VAL A 51 -11.42 5.30 4.06
C VAL A 51 -12.13 5.88 2.82
N SER A 52 -12.55 7.15 2.86
CA SER A 52 -13.10 7.85 1.69
C SER A 52 -12.02 8.35 0.72
N GLN A 53 -10.74 8.18 1.09
CA GLN A 53 -9.57 8.60 0.32
C GLN A 53 -8.54 7.48 0.28
N ALA A 54 -8.85 6.42 -0.46
CA ALA A 54 -7.94 5.33 -0.76
C ALA A 54 -7.25 5.53 -2.12
N LEU A 55 -5.98 5.15 -2.16
CA LEU A 55 -5.23 4.86 -3.37
C LEU A 55 -5.28 3.34 -3.60
N CYS A 56 -5.60 2.97 -4.83
CA CYS A 56 -5.81 1.59 -5.25
C CYS A 56 -5.12 1.33 -6.59
N PRO A 57 -4.91 0.06 -7.00
CA PRO A 57 -4.41 -0.24 -8.33
C PRO A 57 -5.34 0.27 -9.42
N ALA A 58 -4.78 0.96 -10.42
CA ALA A 58 -5.52 1.43 -11.59
C ALA A 58 -5.87 0.30 -12.57
N ALA A 59 -5.05 -0.75 -12.60
CA ALA A 59 -5.22 -1.92 -13.44
C ALA A 59 -4.55 -3.14 -12.79
N LEU A 60 -4.66 -4.31 -13.43
CA LEU A 60 -3.85 -5.48 -13.09
C LEU A 60 -2.37 -5.07 -13.06
N SER A 61 -1.77 -5.19 -11.88
CA SER A 61 -0.38 -4.83 -11.65
C SER A 61 0.44 -6.10 -11.46
N THR A 62 1.69 -6.04 -11.93
CA THR A 62 2.67 -7.07 -11.59
C THR A 62 3.31 -6.75 -10.24
N PRO A 63 3.70 -7.75 -9.44
CA PRO A 63 4.43 -7.51 -8.20
C PRO A 63 5.60 -6.55 -8.42
N GLY A 64 5.65 -5.48 -7.61
CA GLY A 64 6.72 -4.48 -7.64
C GLY A 64 6.57 -3.33 -8.63
N ARG A 65 5.56 -3.33 -9.53
CA ARG A 65 5.25 -2.19 -10.41
C ARG A 65 3.76 -2.13 -10.76
N GLY A 66 3.15 -0.96 -10.57
CA GLY A 66 1.77 -0.72 -10.98
C GLY A 66 1.43 0.77 -10.96
N PHE A 67 0.45 1.15 -11.77
CA PHE A 67 -0.17 2.46 -11.68
C PHE A 67 -1.20 2.45 -10.56
N LEU A 68 -1.27 3.55 -9.81
CA LEU A 68 -2.29 3.77 -8.81
C LEU A 68 -3.33 4.78 -9.34
N CYS A 69 -4.56 4.66 -8.85
CA CYS A 69 -5.62 5.64 -9.04
C CYS A 69 -6.21 6.05 -7.69
N GLY A 70 -7.04 7.09 -7.71
CA GLY A 70 -7.59 7.74 -6.52
C GLY A 70 -7.09 9.17 -6.34
N PRO A 71 -7.36 9.82 -5.19
CA PRO A 71 -8.05 9.25 -4.03
C PRO A 71 -9.54 9.00 -4.31
N GLN A 72 -10.07 7.85 -3.88
CA GLN A 72 -11.48 7.49 -4.01
C GLN A 72 -11.97 6.70 -2.78
N PRO A 73 -13.29 6.48 -2.61
CA PRO A 73 -13.77 5.59 -1.55
C PRO A 73 -13.18 4.19 -1.66
N ALA A 74 -12.73 3.64 -0.53
CA ALA A 74 -12.17 2.29 -0.44
C ALA A 74 -13.20 1.20 -0.78
N GLU A 75 -14.46 1.45 -0.40
CA GLU A 75 -15.58 0.55 -0.70
C GLU A 75 -15.79 0.43 -2.22
N GLY A 76 -15.70 -0.81 -2.72
CA GLY A 76 -15.84 -1.11 -4.14
C GLY A 76 -14.62 -0.79 -5.00
N ALA A 77 -13.55 -0.23 -4.42
CA ALA A 77 -12.27 -0.05 -5.10
C ALA A 77 -11.49 -1.37 -5.18
N ALA A 78 -10.63 -1.51 -6.19
CA ALA A 78 -9.74 -2.65 -6.30
C ALA A 78 -8.67 -2.64 -5.19
N SER A 79 -8.12 -3.80 -4.86
CA SER A 79 -7.01 -3.96 -3.91
C SER A 79 -5.82 -4.61 -4.60
N TRP A 80 -4.61 -4.29 -4.12
CA TRP A 80 -3.43 -5.09 -4.48
C TRP A 80 -3.51 -6.42 -3.74
N GLU A 81 -3.26 -7.51 -4.45
CA GLU A 81 -3.13 -8.84 -3.86
C GLU A 81 -1.65 -9.22 -3.78
N ILE A 82 -1.23 -9.76 -2.65
CA ILE A 82 0.10 -10.32 -2.44
C ILE A 82 -0.04 -11.76 -2.00
N GLN A 83 0.73 -12.64 -2.62
CA GLN A 83 0.85 -14.05 -2.25
C GLN A 83 2.27 -14.36 -1.78
N GLY A 84 2.40 -15.22 -0.77
CA GLY A 84 3.68 -15.62 -0.23
C GLY A 84 3.54 -16.63 0.91
N PHE A 85 4.62 -16.88 1.62
CA PHE A 85 4.61 -17.84 2.73
C PHE A 85 3.98 -17.22 3.98
N PRO A 86 3.22 -17.98 4.79
CA PRO A 86 2.84 -17.55 6.13
C PRO A 86 4.03 -17.06 6.94
N GLY A 87 3.89 -15.90 7.58
CA GLY A 87 4.94 -15.22 8.32
C GLY A 87 5.99 -14.51 7.45
N GLN A 88 5.87 -14.52 6.12
CA GLN A 88 6.74 -13.72 5.26
C GLN A 88 6.46 -12.24 5.47
N MET A 89 7.51 -11.46 5.75
CA MET A 89 7.41 -10.01 5.84
C MET A 89 7.40 -9.38 4.43
N VAL A 90 6.48 -8.46 4.22
CA VAL A 90 6.30 -7.68 3.01
C VAL A 90 6.63 -6.23 3.31
N GLU A 91 7.31 -5.57 2.38
CA GLU A 91 7.57 -4.13 2.41
C GLU A 91 6.77 -3.44 1.30
N VAL A 92 6.03 -2.40 1.66
CA VAL A 92 5.32 -1.53 0.73
C VAL A 92 6.03 -0.21 0.68
N ILE A 93 6.48 0.20 -0.51
CA ILE A 93 7.13 1.48 -0.77
C ILE A 93 6.20 2.33 -1.64
N PHE A 94 5.81 3.49 -1.15
CA PHE A 94 5.12 4.52 -1.91
C PHE A 94 6.12 5.63 -2.22
N ASP A 95 6.40 5.87 -3.50
CA ASP A 95 7.34 6.90 -3.96
C ASP A 95 6.55 8.05 -4.60
N GLU A 96 6.47 9.20 -3.91
CA GLU A 96 5.74 10.38 -4.38
C GLU A 96 6.43 11.07 -5.56
N ASN A 97 7.71 10.77 -5.78
CA ASN A 97 8.53 11.33 -6.84
C ASN A 97 8.63 10.41 -8.06
N ALA A 98 7.93 9.27 -8.05
CA ALA A 98 7.91 8.38 -9.19
C ALA A 98 7.34 9.10 -10.42
N GLU A 99 8.08 9.07 -11.54
CA GLU A 99 7.60 9.62 -12.80
C GLU A 99 6.34 8.87 -13.26
N ASP A 100 5.31 9.62 -13.65
CA ASP A 100 4.14 9.05 -14.28
C ASP A 100 4.51 8.61 -15.71
N HIS A 101 4.61 7.30 -15.90
CA HIS A 101 4.84 6.69 -17.21
C HIS A 101 3.54 6.28 -17.92
N HIS A 102 2.37 6.74 -17.45
CA HIS A 102 1.09 6.48 -18.09
C HIS A 102 1.04 7.24 -19.43
N ARG A 103 1.13 6.52 -20.54
CA ARG A 103 1.03 7.06 -21.91
C ARG A 103 -0.39 6.97 -22.45
#